data_AF-A0A431K4N4-F1
#
_entry.id   AF-A0A431K4N4-F1
#
_cell.length_a   1.000
_cell.length_b   1.000
_cell.length_c   1.000
_cell.angle_alpha   90.00
_cell.angle_beta   90.00
_cell.angle_gamma   90.00
#
_symmetry.space_group_name_H-M   'P 1'
#
loop_
_entity.id
_entity.type
_entity.pdbx_description
1 polymer ?
#
loop_
_entity_poly.entity_id
_entity_poly.type
_entity_poly.pdbx_seq_one_letter_code
_entity_poly.pdbx_strand_id
1 'polypeptide(L)' 'MNPPTKTNNDRLRELIAEAGVTQPVALTIFNRGLGPAAYSMDTFKAFLVRSDSTKFRPLKDELLEHAEKQFAKVINSA' A
#
# COMPACT_ATOMS: atom_id res chain seq x y z
N MET A 1 -24.48 5.22 12.74
CA MET A 1 -23.05 5.51 12.94
C MET A 1 -22.38 5.29 11.59
N ASN A 2 -21.95 6.34 10.91
CA ASN A 2 -21.21 6.18 9.65
C ASN A 2 -19.87 5.51 9.98
N PRO A 3 -19.42 4.49 9.23
CA PRO A 3 -18.09 3.94 9.46
C PRO A 3 -17.06 5.07 9.33
N PRO A 4 -16.01 5.08 10.17
CA PRO A 4 -14.92 6.03 10.00
C PRO A 4 -14.40 5.92 8.56
N THR A 5 -14.23 7.07 7.90
CA THR A 5 -13.67 7.13 6.55
C THR A 5 -12.31 6.45 6.54
N LYS A 6 -12.15 5.41 5.70
CA LYS A 6 -10.89 4.65 5.58
C LYS A 6 -9.73 5.58 5.24
N THR A 7 -8.60 5.40 5.93
CA THR A 7 -7.36 6.10 5.61
C THR A 7 -6.71 5.50 4.36
N ASN A 8 -5.76 6.22 3.75
CA ASN A 8 -4.98 5.68 2.64
C ASN A 8 -4.20 4.42 3.02
N ASN A 9 -3.70 4.36 4.26
CA ASN A 9 -3.05 3.18 4.79
C ASN A 9 -4.02 1.98 4.86
N ASP A 10 -5.28 2.21 5.26
CA ASP A 10 -6.30 1.15 5.28
C ASP A 10 -6.59 0.65 3.86
N ARG A 11 -6.74 1.56 2.90
CA ARG A 11 -6.94 1.21 1.49
C ARG A 11 -5.75 0.44 0.91
N LEU A 12 -4.52 0.83 1.22
CA LEU A 12 -3.33 0.09 0.79
C LEU A 12 -3.33 -1.34 1.35
N ARG A 13 -3.73 -1.54 2.62
CA ARG A 13 -3.83 -2.90 3.19
C ARG A 13 -4.90 -3.73 2.49
N GLU A 14 -6.01 -3.12 2.10
CA GLU A 14 -7.08 -3.79 1.36
C GLU A 14 -6.63 -4.21 -0.04
N LEU A 15 -5.92 -3.35 -0.78
CA LEU A 15 -5.35 -3.70 -2.08
C LEU A 15 -4.40 -4.90 -1.99
N ILE A 16 -3.57 -4.95 -0.94
CA ILE A 16 -2.65 -6.07 -0.71
C ILE A 16 -3.41 -7.35 -0.38
N ALA A 17 -4.46 -7.25 0.44
CA ALA A 17 -5.30 -8.39 0.81
C ALA A 17 -6.08 -8.93 -0.40
N GLU A 18 -6.66 -8.05 -1.22
CA GLU A 18 -7.39 -8.39 -2.44
C GLU A 18 -6.48 -9.05 -3.48
N ALA A 19 -5.26 -8.56 -3.65
CA ALA A 19 -4.27 -9.18 -4.52
C ALA A 19 -3.79 -10.56 -4.03
N GLY A 20 -4.03 -10.92 -2.76
CA GLY A 20 -3.66 -12.23 -2.21
C GLY A 20 -2.14 -12.46 -2.15
N VAL A 21 -1.34 -11.40 -2.10
CA VAL A 21 0.13 -11.47 -2.17
C VAL A 21 0.82 -11.28 -0.83
N THR A 22 2.04 -11.79 -0.72
CA THR A 22 2.89 -11.55 0.46
C THR A 22 3.43 -10.11 0.47
N GLN A 23 3.86 -9.59 1.64
CA GLN A 23 4.40 -8.24 1.75
C GLN A 23 5.62 -7.96 0.84
N PRO A 24 6.59 -8.88 0.65
CA PRO A 24 7.66 -8.71 -0.34
C PRO A 24 7.15 -8.52 -1.76
N VAL A 25 6.17 -9.32 -2.17
CA VAL A 25 5.57 -9.23 -3.51
C VAL A 25 4.76 -7.92 -3.64
N ALA A 26 4.00 -7.54 -2.62
CA ALA A 26 3.29 -6.27 -2.54
C ALA A 26 4.25 -5.08 -2.68
N LEU A 27 5.41 -5.11 -2.02
CA LEU A 27 6.43 -4.08 -2.16
C LEU A 27 6.96 -4.01 -3.60
N THR A 28 7.25 -5.16 -4.22
CA THR A 28 7.67 -5.19 -5.61
C THR A 28 6.64 -4.55 -6.52
N ILE A 29 5.34 -4.85 -6.34
CA ILE A 29 4.25 -4.24 -7.11
C ILE A 29 4.17 -2.74 -6.85
N PHE A 30 4.18 -2.32 -5.59
CA PHE A 30 4.12 -0.92 -5.16
C PHE A 30 5.27 -0.08 -5.72
N ASN A 31 6.48 -0.64 -5.84
CA ASN A 31 7.65 0.07 -6.35
C ASN A 31 7.73 0.14 -7.90
N ARG A 32 6.83 -0.53 -8.64
CA ARG A 32 6.87 -0.56 -10.11
C ARG A 32 6.73 0.83 -10.71
N GLY A 33 7.79 1.31 -11.35
CA GLY A 33 7.81 2.61 -12.01
C GLY A 33 8.20 3.79 -11.11
N LEU A 34 8.53 3.55 -9.83
CA LEU A 34 9.08 4.59 -8.95
C LEU A 34 10.59 4.84 -9.18
N GLY A 35 11.30 3.87 -9.77
CA GLY A 35 12.73 4.00 -10.08
C GLY A 35 13.56 4.32 -8.82
N PRO A 36 14.39 5.38 -8.82
CA PRO A 36 15.17 5.79 -7.65
C PRO A 36 14.34 6.17 -6.42
N ALA A 37 13.04 6.46 -6.59
CA ALA A 37 12.13 6.78 -5.49
C ALA A 37 11.46 5.53 -4.87
N ALA A 38 11.93 4.32 -5.22
CA ALA A 38 11.44 3.08 -4.65
C ALA A 38 11.65 3.02 -3.13
N TYR A 39 10.69 2.40 -2.45
CA TYR A 39 10.70 2.28 -0.99
C TYR A 39 11.39 1.00 -0.53
N SER A 40 12.09 1.08 0.61
CA SER A 40 12.59 -0.10 1.30
C SER A 40 11.46 -0.86 2.00
N MET A 41 11.73 -2.12 2.37
CA MET A 41 10.78 -2.93 3.13
C MET A 41 10.41 -2.30 4.48
N ASP A 42 11.37 -1.69 5.18
CA ASP A 42 11.09 -1.04 6.47
C ASP A 42 10.18 0.17 6.32
N THR A 43 10.42 1.01 5.31
CA THR A 43 9.53 2.16 5.05
C THR A 43 8.16 1.70 4.55
N PHE A 44 8.10 0.65 3.74
CA PHE A 44 6.83 0.09 3.29
C PHE A 44 6.00 -0.47 4.46
N LYS A 45 6.64 -1.21 5.38
CA LYS A 45 5.98 -1.70 6.61
C LYS A 45 5.44 -0.56 7.47
N ALA A 46 6.09 0.60 7.47
CA ALA A 46 5.60 1.79 8.17
C ALA A 46 4.23 2.28 7.65
N PHE A 47 3.89 2.01 6.39
CA PHE A 47 2.55 2.25 5.84
C PHE A 47 1.54 1.18 6.24
N LEU A 48 1.98 -0.03 6.56
CA LEU A 48 1.12 -1.17 6.87
C LEU A 48 0.87 -1.38 8.36
N VAL A 49 1.68 -0.80 9.25
CA VAL A 49 1.41 -0.85 10.70
C VAL A 49 0.18 -0.05 11.07
N ARG A 50 -0.46 -0.38 12.19
CA ARG A 50 -1.61 0.34 12.74
C ARG A 50 -1.26 1.81 13.05
N SER A 51 -2.26 2.69 13.00
CA SER A 51 -2.08 4.14 13.22
C SER A 51 -1.66 4.53 14.64
N ASP A 52 -1.84 3.64 15.61
CA ASP A 52 -1.39 3.78 16.99
C ASP A 52 0.10 3.43 17.19
N SER A 53 0.76 2.89 16.17
CA SER A 53 2.19 2.54 16.23
C SER A 53 3.10 3.75 16.11
N THR A 54 4.17 3.80 16.90
CA THR A 54 5.23 4.82 16.78
C THR A 54 5.96 4.78 15.44
N LYS A 55 5.88 3.66 14.73
CA LYS A 55 6.46 3.49 13.39
C LYS A 55 5.50 3.88 12.27
N PHE A 56 4.25 4.25 12.59
CA PHE A 56 3.26 4.61 11.59
C PHE A 56 3.72 5.80 10.74
N ARG A 57 3.57 5.67 9.43
CA ARG A 57 3.74 6.76 8.47
C ARG A 57 2.46 6.91 7.66
N PRO A 58 1.88 8.12 7.55
CA PRO A 58 0.72 8.33 6.70
C PRO A 58 1.11 8.15 5.24
N LEU A 59 0.29 7.41 4.49
CA LEU A 59 0.44 7.25 3.04
C LEU A 59 -0.19 8.46 2.34
N LYS A 60 0.58 9.16 1.50
CA LYS A 60 0.09 10.30 0.70
C LYS A 60 -0.88 9.85 -0.39
N ASP A 61 -1.80 10.73 -0.79
CA ASP A 61 -2.79 10.45 -1.83
C ASP A 61 -2.14 10.00 -3.14
N GLU A 62 -1.10 10.69 -3.60
CA GLU A 62 -0.37 10.35 -4.84
C GLU A 62 0.25 8.94 -4.81
N LEU A 63 0.70 8.49 -3.63
CA LEU A 63 1.25 7.15 -3.45
C LEU A 63 0.14 6.09 -3.43
N LEU A 64 -1.03 6.42 -2.88
CA LEU A 64 -2.19 5.54 -2.95
C LEU A 64 -2.66 5.39 -4.40
N GLU A 65 -2.83 6.48 -5.14
CA GLU A 65 -3.21 6.44 -6.56
C GLU A 65 -2.22 5.63 -7.39
N HIS A 66 -0.92 5.75 -7.10
CA HIS A 66 0.11 4.93 -7.72
C HIS A 66 -0.09 3.44 -7.39
N ALA A 67 -0.27 3.11 -6.11
CA ALA A 67 -0.50 1.73 -5.67
C ALA A 67 -1.74 1.14 -6.35
N GLU A 68 -2.88 1.82 -6.34
CA GLU A 68 -4.12 1.39 -7.00
C GLU A 68 -3.88 1.03 -8.47
N LYS A 69 -3.15 1.87 -9.22
CA LYS A 69 -2.80 1.59 -10.63
C LYS A 69 -1.92 0.35 -10.80
N GLN A 70 -0.98 0.09 -9.91
CA GLN A 70 -0.10 -1.09 -10.03
C GLN A 70 -0.79 -2.38 -9.58
N PHE A 71 -1.56 -2.32 -8.49
CA PHE A 71 -2.30 -3.48 -7.96
C PHE A 71 -3.47 -3.86 -8.88
N ALA A 72 -4.17 -2.90 -9.49
CA ALA A 72 -5.22 -3.19 -10.48
C ALA A 72 -4.71 -4.04 -11.66
N LYS A 73 -3.47 -3.85 -12.10
CA LYS A 73 -2.86 -4.68 -13.16
C LYS A 73 -2.66 -6.13 -12.72
N VAL A 74 -2.44 -6.37 -11.44
CA VAL A 74 -2.23 -7.71 -10.90
C VAL A 74 -3.56 -8.38 -10.63
N ILE A 75 -4.49 -7.67 -9.99
CA ILE A 75 -5.83 -8.17 -9.64
C ILE A 75 -6.64 -8.49 -10.91
N ASN A 76 -6.66 -7.60 -11.90
CA ASN A 76 -7.42 -7.81 -13.13
C ASN A 76 -6.76 -8.79 -14.12
N SER A 77 -5.52 -9.23 -13.84
CA SER A 77 -4.83 -10.25 -14.65
C SER A 77 -4.91 -11.65 -14.03
N ALA A 78 -5.51 -11.78 -12.84
CA ALA A 78 -5.77 -13.04 -12.16
C ALA A 78 -7.19 -13.53 -12.48
#